data_AF-A0AAV0W4P4-F1
#
_entry.id   AF-A0AAV0W4P4-F1
#
_cell.length_a   1.000
_cell.length_b   1.000
_cell.length_c   1.000
_cell.angle_alpha   90.00
_cell.angle_beta   90.00
_cell.angle_gamma   90.00
#
_symmetry.space_group_name_H-M   'P 1'
#
loop_
_entity.id
_entity.type
_entity.pdbx_description
1 polymer ?
#
loop_
_entity_poly.entity_id
_entity_poly.type
_entity_poly.pdbx_seq_one_letter_code
_entity_poly.pdbx_strand_id
1 'polypeptide(L)'
;MFLISQRWLVNSSRAICLRRFCSKQPPELPEEPTTCCMSGCANCVWIEYADKVRSILANSDSKQVSQMVLDKIQDPNMKAFLSMELKTKGF
;
A
#
# COMPACT_ATOMS: atom_id res chain seq x y z
N MET A 1 14.19 47.94 -31.54
CA MET A 1 13.03 48.77 -31.15
C MET A 1 11.89 48.38 -32.08
N PHE A 2 10.84 47.63 -31.74
CA PHE A 2 10.16 47.35 -30.49
C PHE A 2 9.55 45.94 -30.53
N LEU A 3 9.45 45.33 -29.34
CA LEU A 3 8.81 44.05 -29.03
C LEU A 3 7.28 44.13 -29.10
N ILE A 4 6.61 43.10 -29.65
CA ILE A 4 5.21 42.73 -29.36
C ILE A 4 5.11 41.20 -29.52
N SER A 5 5.44 40.38 -28.53
CA SER A 5 4.56 39.89 -27.45
C SER A 5 3.12 39.61 -27.88
N GLN A 6 2.81 38.38 -28.35
CA GLN A 6 1.55 37.71 -28.06
C GLN A 6 1.80 36.21 -27.86
N ARG A 7 2.19 35.89 -26.62
CA ARG A 7 1.98 34.60 -25.97
C ARG A 7 0.47 34.44 -25.72
N TRP A 8 -0.04 33.21 -25.91
CA TRP A 8 -1.35 32.68 -25.49
C TRP A 8 -2.47 32.66 -26.56
N LEU A 9 -2.75 31.49 -27.14
CA LEU A 9 -3.87 30.64 -26.70
C LEU A 9 -4.00 29.38 -27.59
N VAL A 10 -3.99 28.23 -26.91
CA VAL A 10 -4.67 26.97 -27.25
C VAL A 10 -4.20 26.22 -28.51
N ASN A 11 -3.35 25.21 -28.28
CA ASN A 11 -3.74 23.90 -28.80
C ASN A 11 -3.63 22.84 -27.71
N SER A 12 -4.80 22.50 -27.21
CA SER A 12 -5.10 21.38 -26.33
C SER A 12 -4.62 20.08 -26.99
N SER A 13 -3.65 19.43 -26.37
CA SER A 13 -3.48 17.98 -26.50
C SER A 13 -2.83 17.47 -25.23
N ARG A 14 -3.72 17.17 -24.29
CA ARG A 14 -3.57 16.30 -23.13
C ARG A 14 -2.17 15.70 -22.97
N ALA A 15 -1.53 16.11 -21.87
CA ALA A 15 -0.47 15.36 -21.23
C ALA A 15 -0.88 13.88 -21.09
N ILE A 16 -0.40 13.04 -22.00
CA ILE A 16 -0.28 11.61 -21.73
C ILE A 16 0.96 11.51 -20.87
N CYS A 17 0.74 11.70 -19.57
CA CYS A 17 1.71 11.37 -18.53
C CYS A 17 2.07 9.90 -18.77
N LEU A 18 3.26 9.67 -19.34
CA LEU A 18 3.78 8.34 -19.60
C LEU A 18 3.65 7.55 -18.30
N ARG A 19 2.84 6.49 -18.38
CA ARG A 19 2.63 5.54 -17.29
C ARG A 19 4.00 5.14 -16.79
N ARG A 20 4.24 5.51 -15.55
CA ARG A 20 5.38 5.17 -14.73
C ARG A 20 5.39 3.65 -14.54
N PHE A 21 5.84 2.91 -15.56
CA PHE A 21 6.41 1.58 -15.40
C PHE A 21 7.75 1.76 -14.67
N CYS A 22 7.66 2.21 -13.41
CA CYS A 22 8.73 2.01 -12.47
C CYS A 22 8.59 0.55 -12.08
N SER A 23 9.57 -0.26 -12.48
CA SER A 23 9.83 -1.61 -12.02
C SER A 23 9.55 -1.72 -10.52
N LYS A 24 8.31 -2.07 -10.17
CA LYS A 24 7.95 -2.41 -8.79
C LYS A 24 8.49 -3.81 -8.59
N GLN A 25 9.70 -3.89 -8.05
CA GLN A 25 10.14 -5.09 -7.36
C GLN A 25 8.99 -5.48 -6.41
N PRO A 26 8.57 -6.76 -6.38
CA PRO A 26 7.53 -7.19 -5.48
C PRO A 26 7.90 -6.70 -4.07
N PRO A 27 7.02 -5.96 -3.38
CA PRO A 27 7.31 -5.55 -2.03
C PRO A 27 7.63 -6.79 -1.21
N GLU A 28 8.79 -6.80 -0.55
CA GLU A 28 9.20 -7.90 0.30
C GLU A 28 8.17 -8.04 1.42
N LEU A 29 7.32 -9.06 1.31
CA LEU A 29 6.23 -9.29 2.25
C LEU A 29 6.80 -9.88 3.54
N PRO A 30 6.40 -9.39 4.72
CA PRO A 30 6.87 -9.94 5.98
C PRO A 30 6.38 -11.38 6.15
N GLU A 31 7.26 -12.23 6.69
CA GLU A 31 6.96 -13.63 7.01
C GLU A 31 5.90 -13.73 8.10
N GLU A 32 5.08 -14.78 8.04
CA GLU A 32 4.02 -15.02 9.02
C GLU A 32 4.63 -15.25 10.43
N PRO A 33 4.08 -14.61 11.47
CA PRO A 33 4.56 -14.84 12.83
C PRO A 33 4.21 -16.26 13.27
N THR A 34 5.23 -17.05 13.64
CA THR A 34 5.09 -18.47 14.00
C THR A 34 4.47 -18.69 15.39
N THR A 35 4.29 -17.64 16.19
CA THR A 35 3.83 -17.74 17.59
C THR A 35 2.64 -16.82 17.88
N CYS A 36 1.42 -17.32 17.67
CA CYS A 36 0.21 -16.62 18.09
C CYS A 36 -0.26 -17.07 19.47
N CYS A 37 -0.18 -16.19 20.47
CA CYS A 37 -0.63 -16.46 21.85
C CYS A 37 -2.17 -16.37 22.03
N MET A 38 -2.90 -15.87 21.02
CA MET A 38 -4.37 -15.66 21.05
C MET A 38 -4.92 -14.83 22.23
N SER A 39 -4.05 -14.15 22.98
CA SER A 39 -4.40 -13.39 24.19
C SER A 39 -4.87 -11.95 23.92
N GLY A 40 -4.62 -11.42 22.72
CA GLY A 40 -5.13 -10.11 22.30
C GLY A 40 -4.55 -8.91 23.05
N CYS A 41 -3.29 -8.99 23.48
CA CYS A 41 -2.61 -7.90 24.21
C CYS A 41 -2.17 -6.74 23.29
N ALA A 42 -1.87 -5.58 23.87
CA ALA A 42 -1.37 -4.42 23.13
C ALA A 42 -0.04 -4.66 22.39
N ASN A 43 0.79 -5.59 22.88
CA ASN A 43 2.05 -6.01 22.24
C ASN A 43 1.88 -7.31 21.43
N CYS A 44 0.75 -7.46 20.75
CA CYS A 44 0.49 -8.65 19.94
C CYS A 44 1.38 -8.66 18.70
N VAL A 45 1.98 -9.81 18.42
CA VAL A 45 2.79 -10.05 17.21
C VAL A 45 2.04 -9.69 15.92
N TRP A 46 0.72 -9.86 15.90
CA TRP A 46 -0.11 -9.51 14.75
C TRP A 46 -0.35 -8.00 14.60
N ILE A 47 -0.28 -7.24 15.69
CA ILE A 47 -0.32 -5.76 15.64
C ILE A 47 0.99 -5.24 15.05
N GLU A 48 2.14 -5.75 15.54
CA GLU A 48 3.45 -5.40 14.98
C GLU A 48 3.56 -5.79 13.50
N TYR A 49 3.02 -6.96 13.14
CA TYR A 49 2.95 -7.41 11.76
C TYR A 49 2.11 -6.46 10.89
N ALA A 50 0.93 -6.05 11.35
CA ALA A 50 0.09 -5.10 10.63
C ALA A 50 0.78 -3.75 10.42
N ASP A 51 1.57 -3.27 11.40
CA ASP A 51 2.34 -2.03 11.28
C ASP A 51 3.51 -2.15 10.27
N LYS A 52 4.16 -3.31 10.20
CA LYS A 52 5.15 -3.62 9.14
C LYS A 52 4.51 -3.60 7.76
N VAL A 53 3.37 -4.28 7.60
CA VAL A 53 2.60 -4.29 6.35
C VAL A 53 2.20 -2.87 5.95
N ARG A 54 1.75 -2.05 6.90
CA ARG A 54 1.42 -0.65 6.65
C ARG A 54 2.60 0.17 6.15
N SER A 55 3.79 -0.06 6.70
CA SER A 55 5.02 0.64 6.27
C SER A 55 5.36 0.32 4.81
N ILE A 56 5.10 -0.91 4.36
CA ILE A 56 5.28 -1.33 2.97
C ILE A 56 4.19 -0.73 2.07
N LEU A 57 2.94 -0.71 2.55
CA LEU A 57 1.79 -0.13 1.86
C LEU A 57 1.96 1.37 1.60
N ALA A 58 2.59 2.12 2.51
CA ALA A 58 2.86 3.54 2.33
C ALA A 58 3.72 3.85 1.08
N ASN A 59 4.52 2.89 0.63
CA ASN A 59 5.43 3.02 -0.51
C ASN A 59 4.89 2.38 -1.80
N SER A 60 3.77 1.64 -1.73
CA SER A 60 3.27 0.76 -2.80
C SER A 60 1.77 0.96 -3.09
N ASP A 61 1.27 0.34 -4.16
CA ASP A 61 -0.17 0.34 -4.45
C ASP A 61 -0.92 -0.49 -3.39
N SER A 62 -1.65 0.19 -2.52
CA SER A 62 -2.08 -0.32 -1.22
C SER A 62 -3.05 -1.50 -1.26
N LYS A 63 -3.92 -1.58 -2.26
CA LYS A 63 -4.90 -2.67 -2.37
C LYS A 63 -4.31 -4.01 -2.78
N GLN A 64 -3.28 -4.03 -3.61
CA GLN A 64 -2.71 -5.28 -4.10
C GLN A 64 -1.87 -5.97 -3.02
N VAL A 65 -1.07 -5.19 -2.29
CA VAL A 65 -0.18 -5.71 -1.25
C VAL A 65 -0.98 -6.26 -0.07
N SER A 66 -2.06 -5.59 0.34
CA SER A 66 -2.93 -6.08 1.41
C SER A 66 -3.59 -7.42 1.07
N GLN A 67 -4.09 -7.59 -0.17
CA GLN A 67 -4.63 -8.87 -0.62
C GLN A 67 -3.57 -9.98 -0.64
N MET A 68 -2.37 -9.70 -1.19
CA MET A 68 -1.28 -10.68 -1.21
C MET A 68 -0.86 -11.14 0.19
N VAL A 69 -0.89 -10.26 1.20
CA VAL A 69 -0.65 -10.62 2.60
C VAL A 69 -1.77 -11.52 3.13
N LEU A 70 -3.03 -11.16 2.89
CA LEU A 70 -4.18 -11.91 3.36
C LEU A 70 -4.29 -13.30 2.70
N ASP A 71 -3.76 -13.49 1.49
CA ASP A 71 -3.74 -14.78 0.81
C ASP A 71 -2.64 -15.72 1.33
N LYS A 72 -1.58 -15.19 1.95
CA LYS A 72 -0.55 -16.02 2.61
C LYS A 72 -1.02 -16.59 3.94
N ILE A 73 -1.90 -15.90 4.65
CA ILE A 73 -2.39 -16.34 5.96
C ILE A 73 -3.40 -17.47 5.77
N GLN A 74 -3.05 -18.66 6.25
CA GLN A 74 -3.90 -19.86 6.15
C GLN A 74 -5.07 -19.82 7.15
N ASP A 75 -4.85 -19.27 8.34
CA ASP A 75 -5.85 -19.23 9.40
C ASP A 75 -6.94 -18.18 9.15
N PRO A 76 -8.23 -18.56 9.09
CA PRO A 76 -9.31 -17.62 8.80
C PRO A 76 -9.51 -16.58 9.91
N ASN A 77 -9.25 -16.95 11.17
CA ASN A 77 -9.34 -16.04 12.31
C ASN A 77 -8.29 -14.92 12.22
N MET A 78 -7.04 -15.29 11.89
CA MET A 78 -5.94 -14.33 11.75
C MET A 78 -6.14 -13.43 10.52
N LYS A 79 -6.62 -14.00 9.41
CA LYS A 79 -6.99 -13.24 8.20
C LYS A 79 -8.08 -12.20 8.49
N ALA A 80 -9.09 -12.56 9.28
CA ALA A 80 -10.17 -11.64 9.66
C ALA A 80 -9.66 -10.50 10.56
N PHE A 81 -8.86 -10.82 11.58
CA PHE A 81 -8.23 -9.82 12.45
C PHE A 81 -7.37 -8.85 11.64
N LEU A 82 -6.47 -9.36 10.79
CA LEU A 82 -5.60 -8.53 9.98
C LEU A 82 -6.38 -7.66 8.99
N SER A 83 -7.43 -8.21 8.37
CA SER A 83 -8.28 -7.45 7.45
C SER A 83 -8.97 -6.29 8.17
N MET A 84 -9.41 -6.49 9.42
CA MET A 84 -10.03 -5.44 10.21
C MET A 84 -9.01 -4.37 10.60
N GLU A 85 -7.85 -4.76 11.12
CA GLU A 85 -6.79 -3.82 11.54
C GLU A 85 -6.31 -2.94 10.38
N LEU A 86 -6.09 -3.53 9.20
CA LEU A 86 -5.67 -2.79 8.01
C LEU A 86 -6.72 -1.78 7.53
N LYS A 87 -8.02 -2.06 7.74
CA LYS A 87 -9.11 -1.12 7.45
C LYS A 87 -9.17 -0.01 8.50
N THR A 88 -9.14 -0.36 9.78
CA THR A 88 -9.23 0.59 10.90
C THR A 88 -8.08 1.59 10.91
N LYS A 89 -6.85 1.15 10.59
CA LYS A 89 -5.66 2.02 10.55
C LYS A 89 -5.57 2.91 9.30
N GLY A 90 -6.64 2.97 8.51
CA GLY A 90 -6.83 3.94 7.43
C GLY A 90 -6.54 3.36 6.05
N PHE A 91 -7.53 2.65 5.51
CA PHE A 91 -7.84 2.59 4.08
C PHE A 91 -9.35 2.60 3.86
#